data_AF-A0A1G5GL01-F1
#
_entry.id   AF-A0A1G5GL01-F1
#
_cell.length_a   1.000
_cell.length_b   1.000
_cell.length_c   1.000
_cell.angle_alpha   90.00
_cell.angle_beta   90.00
_cell.angle_gamma   90.00
#
_symmetry.space_group_name_H-M   'P 1'
#
loop_
_entity.id
_entity.type
_entity.pdbx_description
1 polymer ?
#
loop_
_entity_poly.entity_id
_entity_poly.type
_entity_poly.pdbx_seq_one_letter_code
_entity_poly.pdbx_strand_id
1 'polypeptide(L)'
;MAIKKIQKAFYLSSEYVKDFIESRIEDIAVKTQRSSSFIIENLLLDGLLPDNEEAKSIIRNHLYPDGERGGVQKTLEAIFAHNAAGSNWNAKYDNFKPLVDYCLVFGVSSATYKGNGNVLPHFYSQLRDVVDRIENCTASCIETYDRKRYESIAEWAKTLQKTAEEDPSKIVIREHFELVRDCWDMLGDWSITYRYLMDLVTMGEFQESTIARNDLYDIISEISKEW
;
A
#
# COMPACT_ATOMS: atom_id res chain seq x y z
N MET A 1 18.42 12.35 28.88
CA MET A 1 17.98 11.26 29.77
C MET A 1 18.42 9.95 29.16
N ALA A 2 19.12 9.09 29.90
CA ALA A 2 19.58 7.80 29.40
C ALA A 2 18.37 6.88 29.19
N ILE A 3 18.11 6.46 27.95
CA ILE A 3 17.26 5.30 27.68
C ILE A 3 18.11 4.06 28.05
N LYS A 4 18.16 3.75 29.36
CA LYS A 4 18.69 2.49 29.86
C LYS A 4 17.62 1.42 29.69
N LYS A 5 17.74 0.65 28.60
CA LYS A 5 17.66 -0.83 28.55
C LYS A 5 17.38 -1.31 27.13
N ILE A 6 18.32 -2.06 26.55
CA ILE A 6 17.92 -3.32 25.91
C ILE A 6 18.10 -4.38 27.00
N GLN A 7 16.97 -4.75 27.62
CA GLN A 7 16.88 -5.79 28.63
C GLN A 7 16.34 -7.07 27.99
N LYS A 8 16.83 -7.42 26.80
CA LYS A 8 16.39 -8.63 26.09
C LYS A 8 17.54 -9.62 26.05
N ALA A 9 17.43 -10.69 26.83
CA ALA A 9 18.27 -11.86 26.67
C ALA A 9 17.74 -12.64 25.47
N PHE A 10 18.60 -12.90 24.47
CA PHE A 10 18.27 -13.84 23.41
C PHE A 10 18.55 -15.25 23.90
N TYR A 11 17.55 -16.12 23.78
CA TYR A 11 17.75 -17.55 23.99
C TYR A 11 18.19 -18.15 22.66
N LEU A 12 19.46 -18.49 22.57
CA LEU A 12 20.06 -19.10 21.37
C LEU A 12 19.96 -20.61 21.44
N SER A 13 19.96 -21.26 20.28
CA SER A 13 19.68 -22.69 20.15
C SER A 13 20.73 -23.60 20.78
N SER A 14 21.96 -23.11 20.99
CA SER A 14 23.04 -23.81 21.69
C SER A 14 24.14 -22.85 22.12
N GLU A 15 25.02 -23.29 23.04
CA GLU A 15 26.21 -22.52 23.43
C GLU A 15 27.14 -22.27 22.23
N TYR A 16 27.29 -23.26 21.35
CA TYR A 16 28.10 -23.09 20.12
C TYR A 16 27.57 -21.94 19.24
N VAL A 17 26.24 -21.86 19.02
CA VAL A 17 25.63 -20.80 18.21
C VAL A 17 25.82 -19.44 18.88
N LYS A 18 25.75 -19.39 20.21
CA LYS A 18 26.06 -18.19 20.98
C LYS A 18 27.49 -17.73 20.78
N ASP A 19 28.47 -18.61 21.01
CA ASP A 19 29.90 -18.29 20.87
C ASP A 19 30.22 -17.81 19.45
N PHE A 20 29.65 -18.45 18.43
CA PHE A 20 29.81 -18.04 17.03
C PHE A 20 29.24 -16.64 16.77
N ILE A 21 27.99 -16.38 17.17
CA ILE A 21 27.32 -15.10 16.95
C ILE A 21 28.08 -13.98 17.66
N GLU A 22 28.41 -14.16 18.94
CA GLU A 22 29.13 -13.16 19.76
C GLU A 22 30.51 -12.86 19.17
N SER A 23 31.31 -13.89 18.85
CA SER A 23 32.65 -13.70 18.25
C SER A 23 32.57 -12.96 16.91
N ARG A 24 31.58 -13.30 16.07
CA ARG A 24 31.43 -12.65 14.77
C ARG A 24 31.00 -11.20 14.88
N ILE A 25 30.10 -10.89 15.81
CA ILE A 25 29.67 -9.52 16.08
C ILE A 25 30.86 -8.68 16.59
N GLU A 26 31.68 -9.21 17.47
CA GLU A 26 32.89 -8.53 17.98
C GLU A 26 33.87 -8.20 16.86
N ASP A 27 34.17 -9.17 15.97
CA ASP A 27 35.02 -8.93 14.80
C ASP A 27 34.49 -7.78 13.92
N ILE A 28 33.18 -7.76 13.66
CA ILE A 28 32.54 -6.73 12.83
C ILE A 28 32.57 -5.38 13.55
N ALA A 29 32.31 -5.35 14.85
CA ALA A 29 32.35 -4.15 15.68
C ALA A 29 33.75 -3.51 15.66
N VAL A 30 34.80 -4.31 15.85
CA VAL A 30 36.20 -3.85 15.76
C VAL A 30 36.51 -3.35 14.35
N LYS A 31 36.17 -4.13 13.31
CA LYS A 31 36.42 -3.76 11.91
C LYS A 31 35.76 -2.44 11.51
N THR A 32 34.55 -2.18 12.01
CA THR A 32 33.74 -1.01 11.63
C THR A 32 33.85 0.16 12.62
N GLN A 33 34.58 -0.01 13.73
CA GLN A 33 34.67 0.94 14.84
C GLN A 33 33.29 1.34 15.39
N ARG A 34 32.40 0.36 15.55
CA ARG A 34 31.05 0.52 16.09
C ARG A 34 30.84 -0.38 17.31
N SER A 35 29.77 -0.16 18.07
CA SER A 35 29.43 -1.04 19.18
C SER A 35 28.76 -2.32 18.69
N SER A 36 28.92 -3.42 19.43
CA SER A 36 28.21 -4.68 19.17
C SER A 36 26.69 -4.49 19.11
N SER A 37 26.13 -3.62 19.95
CA SER A 37 24.71 -3.28 19.93
C SER A 37 24.27 -2.64 18.61
N PHE A 38 25.09 -1.75 18.02
CA PHE A 38 24.80 -1.14 16.73
C PHE A 38 24.85 -2.19 15.60
N ILE A 39 25.79 -3.13 15.66
CA ILE A 39 25.88 -4.22 14.68
C ILE A 39 24.65 -5.13 14.77
N ILE A 40 24.25 -5.54 15.97
CA ILE A 40 23.05 -6.35 16.20
C ILE A 40 21.80 -5.62 15.70
N GLU A 41 21.64 -4.35 16.05
CA GLU A 41 20.49 -3.54 15.62
C GLU A 41 20.38 -3.50 14.10
N ASN A 42 21.47 -3.22 13.38
CA ASN A 42 21.44 -3.18 11.92
C ASN A 42 21.12 -4.55 11.32
N LEU A 43 21.75 -5.63 11.80
CA LEU A 43 21.45 -6.98 11.30
C LEU A 43 19.98 -7.37 11.50
N LEU A 44 19.38 -6.96 12.62
CA LEU A 44 17.96 -7.19 12.89
C LEU A 44 17.09 -6.33 11.98
N LEU A 45 17.41 -5.05 11.78
CA LEU A 45 16.67 -4.17 10.89
C LEU A 45 16.72 -4.66 9.44
N ASP A 46 17.90 -5.07 8.97
CA ASP A 46 18.10 -5.63 7.63
C ASP A 46 17.32 -6.94 7.44
N GLY A 47 17.13 -7.72 8.52
CA GLY A 47 16.31 -8.94 8.47
C GLY A 47 14.80 -8.74 8.67
N LEU A 48 14.37 -7.59 9.19
CA LEU A 48 12.97 -7.29 9.54
C LEU A 48 12.30 -6.30 8.59
N LEU A 49 13.03 -5.74 7.63
CA LEU A 49 12.55 -4.72 6.70
C LEU A 49 13.02 -5.06 5.28
N PRO A 50 12.29 -4.61 4.24
CA PRO A 50 12.75 -4.77 2.86
C PRO A 50 14.03 -3.95 2.59
N ASP A 51 14.76 -4.38 1.55
CA ASP A 51 15.99 -3.72 1.11
C ASP A 51 15.74 -2.31 0.57
N ASN A 52 14.60 -2.09 -0.10
CA ASN A 52 14.25 -0.79 -0.67
C ASN A 52 13.97 0.25 0.45
N GLU A 53 14.69 1.37 0.40
CA GLU A 53 14.64 2.42 1.43
C GLU A 53 13.28 3.14 1.50
N GLU A 54 12.56 3.26 0.38
CA GLU A 54 11.24 3.89 0.36
C GLU A 54 10.21 2.98 1.05
N ALA A 55 10.22 1.67 0.72
CA ALA A 55 9.39 0.68 1.38
C ALA A 55 9.70 0.58 2.89
N LYS A 56 10.99 0.57 3.23
CA LYS A 56 11.48 0.60 4.62
C LYS A 56 10.92 1.81 5.38
N SER A 57 10.98 2.99 4.79
CA SER A 57 10.42 4.21 5.35
C SER A 57 8.90 4.11 5.53
N ILE A 58 8.17 3.62 4.53
CA ILE A 58 6.71 3.47 4.58
C ILE A 58 6.30 2.53 5.72
N ILE A 59 6.91 1.35 5.80
CA ILE A 59 6.60 0.35 6.83
C ILE A 59 6.88 0.91 8.23
N ARG A 60 8.06 1.53 8.43
CA ARG A 60 8.43 2.08 9.74
C ARG A 60 7.57 3.26 10.16
N ASN A 61 7.18 4.12 9.23
CA ASN A 61 6.47 5.36 9.57
C ASN A 61 4.95 5.20 9.63
N HIS A 62 4.41 4.14 9.02
CA HIS A 62 2.95 3.98 8.88
C HIS A 62 2.44 2.62 9.36
N LEU A 63 3.14 1.51 9.11
CA LEU A 63 2.68 0.19 9.54
C LEU A 63 3.04 -0.10 10.99
N TYR A 64 4.29 0.22 11.36
CA TYR A 64 4.83 0.05 12.72
C TYR A 64 5.50 1.33 13.25
N PRO A 65 4.77 2.47 13.32
CA PRO A 65 5.34 3.71 13.84
C PRO A 65 5.59 3.64 15.34
N ASP A 66 6.39 4.59 15.81
CA ASP A 66 6.52 4.86 17.24
C ASP A 66 5.21 5.46 17.77
N GLY A 67 4.49 4.68 18.60
CA GLY A 67 3.19 5.04 19.18
C GLY A 67 1.97 4.55 18.38
N GLU A 68 0.77 4.98 18.78
CA GLU A 68 -0.52 4.40 18.32
C GLU A 68 -1.05 4.97 16.99
N ARG A 69 -0.24 5.66 16.19
CA ARG A 69 -0.71 6.42 15.00
C ARG A 69 -0.55 5.69 13.66
N GLY A 70 -0.32 4.39 13.69
CA GLY A 70 -0.12 3.56 12.49
C GLY A 70 -1.25 2.59 12.19
N GLY A 71 -0.97 1.64 11.31
CA GLY A 71 -1.85 0.54 10.96
C GLY A 71 -2.00 0.37 9.46
N VAL A 72 -2.85 -0.58 9.08
CA VAL A 72 -3.11 -0.98 7.69
C VAL A 72 -3.57 0.21 6.86
N GLN A 73 -4.62 0.90 7.32
CA GLN A 73 -5.23 2.00 6.55
C GLN A 73 -4.24 3.15 6.32
N LYS A 74 -3.48 3.56 7.36
CA LYS A 74 -2.47 4.62 7.25
C LYS A 74 -1.33 4.26 6.30
N THR A 75 -0.96 2.98 6.27
CA THR A 75 0.08 2.48 5.36
C THR A 75 -0.41 2.50 3.91
N LEU A 76 -1.64 2.06 3.67
CA LEU A 76 -2.27 2.12 2.34
C LEU A 76 -2.44 3.56 1.83
N GLU A 77 -2.86 4.50 2.69
CA GLU A 77 -2.92 5.93 2.34
C GLU A 77 -1.54 6.44 1.92
N ALA A 78 -0.51 6.16 2.71
CA ALA A 78 0.84 6.65 2.47
C ALA A 78 1.46 6.06 1.20
N ILE A 79 1.32 4.75 0.97
CA ILE A 79 1.93 4.09 -0.19
C ILE A 79 1.25 4.50 -1.50
N PHE A 80 -0.08 4.66 -1.53
CA PHE A 80 -0.78 5.17 -2.71
C PHE A 80 -0.47 6.65 -2.95
N ALA A 81 -0.44 7.48 -1.91
CA ALA A 81 -0.04 8.88 -2.04
C ALA A 81 1.40 9.02 -2.57
N HIS A 82 2.31 8.18 -2.10
CA HIS A 82 3.69 8.15 -2.56
C HIS A 82 3.79 7.78 -4.05
N ASN A 83 3.06 6.74 -4.48
CA ASN A 83 3.10 6.29 -5.86
C ASN A 83 2.41 7.27 -6.84
N ALA A 84 1.42 8.02 -6.36
CA ALA A 84 0.77 9.10 -7.10
C ALA A 84 1.69 10.29 -7.41
N ALA A 85 2.83 10.41 -6.72
CA ALA A 85 3.80 11.49 -6.86
C ALA A 85 4.83 11.25 -7.99
N GLY A 86 4.43 10.54 -9.05
CA GLY A 86 5.23 10.38 -10.26
C GLY A 86 5.24 11.65 -11.14
N SER A 87 5.77 11.53 -12.36
CA SER A 87 5.98 12.65 -13.29
C SER A 87 5.16 12.49 -14.57
N ASN A 88 4.85 13.60 -15.25
CA ASN A 88 4.08 13.61 -16.51
C ASN A 88 2.76 12.84 -16.42
N TRP A 89 2.06 12.96 -15.29
CA TRP A 89 0.82 12.22 -14.98
C TRP A 89 0.98 10.71 -14.80
N ASN A 90 2.19 10.16 -14.93
CA ASN A 90 2.44 8.76 -14.63
C ASN A 90 2.69 8.56 -13.13
N ALA A 91 2.35 7.37 -12.63
CA ALA A 91 2.75 6.91 -11.32
C ALA A 91 4.26 6.66 -11.25
N LYS A 92 4.81 6.46 -10.06
CA LYS A 92 6.22 6.07 -9.93
C LYS A 92 6.45 4.62 -10.37
N TYR A 93 5.55 3.73 -9.98
CA TYR A 93 5.60 2.30 -10.22
C TYR A 93 4.21 1.80 -10.67
N ASP A 94 4.16 0.75 -11.50
CA ASP A 94 2.94 0.18 -12.07
C ASP A 94 2.62 -1.24 -11.55
N ASN A 95 3.43 -1.74 -10.60
CA ASN A 95 3.33 -3.10 -10.06
C ASN A 95 2.42 -3.21 -8.81
N PHE A 96 1.49 -2.27 -8.62
CA PHE A 96 0.67 -2.15 -7.41
C PHE A 96 -0.63 -2.97 -7.42
N LYS A 97 -0.91 -3.73 -8.47
CA LYS A 97 -2.12 -4.58 -8.54
C LYS A 97 -2.29 -5.48 -7.31
N PRO A 98 -1.25 -6.10 -6.73
CA PRO A 98 -1.39 -6.89 -5.50
C PRO A 98 -1.94 -6.10 -4.30
N LEU A 99 -1.67 -4.79 -4.21
CA LEU A 99 -2.25 -3.94 -3.15
C LEU A 99 -3.73 -3.64 -3.40
N VAL A 100 -4.17 -3.57 -4.66
CA VAL A 100 -5.60 -3.47 -4.98
C VAL A 100 -6.32 -4.75 -4.59
N ASP A 101 -5.73 -5.91 -4.90
CA ASP A 101 -6.27 -7.21 -4.51
C ASP A 101 -6.30 -7.36 -2.97
N TYR A 102 -5.27 -6.88 -2.26
CA TYR A 102 -5.26 -6.81 -0.80
C TYR A 102 -6.44 -6.00 -0.24
N CYS A 103 -6.73 -4.82 -0.81
CA CYS A 103 -7.84 -3.98 -0.40
C CYS A 103 -9.20 -4.69 -0.54
N LEU A 104 -9.37 -5.57 -1.53
CA LEU A 104 -10.59 -6.36 -1.73
C LEU A 104 -10.75 -7.49 -0.72
N VAL A 105 -9.64 -8.03 -0.22
CA VAL A 105 -9.62 -9.10 0.79
C VAL A 105 -9.83 -8.55 2.19
N PHE A 106 -9.11 -7.49 2.55
CA PHE A 106 -9.07 -6.95 3.92
C PHE A 106 -9.93 -5.70 4.13
N GLY A 107 -10.51 -5.13 3.07
CA GLY A 107 -11.53 -4.09 3.17
C GLY A 107 -12.84 -4.65 3.73
N VAL A 108 -13.50 -3.89 4.60
CA VAL A 108 -14.79 -4.26 5.17
C VAL A 108 -15.86 -4.20 4.08
N SER A 109 -16.46 -5.34 3.73
CA SER A 109 -17.36 -5.48 2.58
C SER A 109 -18.63 -4.63 2.66
N SER A 110 -19.07 -4.27 3.87
CA SER A 110 -20.23 -3.40 4.12
C SER A 110 -19.86 -1.94 4.33
N ALA A 111 -18.61 -1.55 4.09
CA ALA A 111 -18.19 -0.16 4.22
C ALA A 111 -18.87 0.69 3.14
N THR A 112 -19.92 1.38 3.54
CA THR A 112 -20.48 2.50 2.81
C THR A 112 -19.88 3.80 3.34
N TYR A 113 -19.84 4.84 2.50
CA TYR A 113 -19.37 6.15 2.94
C TYR A 113 -20.24 6.68 4.10
N LYS A 114 -19.63 6.88 5.27
CA LYS A 114 -20.32 7.32 6.50
C LYS A 114 -20.43 8.85 6.66
N GLY A 115 -20.23 9.61 5.59
CA GLY A 115 -20.56 11.04 5.58
C GLY A 115 -19.56 11.98 6.26
N ASN A 116 -18.35 11.51 6.59
CA ASN A 116 -17.39 12.32 7.35
C ASN A 116 -16.20 12.72 6.46
N GLY A 117 -16.19 13.96 5.95
CA GLY A 117 -14.93 14.64 5.63
C GLY A 117 -14.74 15.15 4.20
N ASN A 118 -13.85 16.14 4.11
CA ASN A 118 -13.43 16.93 2.94
C ASN A 118 -12.85 16.14 1.75
N VAL A 119 -12.87 14.80 1.79
CA VAL A 119 -12.31 13.91 0.76
C VAL A 119 -13.25 13.80 -0.44
N LEU A 120 -14.56 13.89 -0.22
CA LEU A 120 -15.58 13.63 -1.24
C LEU A 120 -15.42 14.48 -2.52
N PRO A 121 -15.13 15.80 -2.45
CA PRO A 121 -14.88 16.59 -3.65
C PRO A 121 -13.64 16.14 -4.43
N HIS A 122 -12.57 15.74 -3.74
CA HIS A 122 -11.36 15.22 -4.37
C HIS A 122 -11.63 13.87 -5.02
N PHE A 123 -12.30 12.97 -4.31
CA PHE A 123 -12.77 11.67 -4.80
C PHE A 123 -13.59 11.81 -6.08
N TYR A 124 -14.56 12.74 -6.15
CA TYR A 124 -15.35 12.95 -7.36
C TYR A 124 -14.51 13.40 -8.55
N SER A 125 -13.54 14.29 -8.31
CA SER A 125 -12.62 14.72 -9.36
C SER A 125 -11.82 13.53 -9.89
N GLN A 126 -11.25 12.72 -8.98
CA GLN A 126 -10.45 11.56 -9.40
C GLN A 126 -11.31 10.48 -10.08
N LEU A 127 -12.53 10.23 -9.58
CA LEU A 127 -13.47 9.27 -10.17
C LEU A 127 -13.86 9.68 -11.59
N ARG A 128 -14.18 10.95 -11.83
CA ARG A 128 -14.49 11.45 -13.18
C ARG A 128 -13.32 11.19 -14.13
N ASP A 129 -12.11 11.56 -13.72
CA ASP A 129 -10.91 11.37 -14.53
C ASP A 129 -10.64 9.88 -14.83
N VAL A 130 -10.89 8.99 -13.85
CA VAL A 130 -10.81 7.53 -14.04
C VAL A 130 -11.85 7.02 -15.04
N VAL A 131 -13.11 7.45 -14.92
CA VAL A 131 -14.17 7.07 -15.86
C VAL A 131 -13.83 7.55 -17.28
N ASP A 132 -13.43 8.81 -17.43
CA ASP A 132 -13.03 9.39 -18.72
C ASP A 132 -11.88 8.60 -19.35
N ARG A 133 -10.88 8.18 -18.54
CA ARG A 133 -9.78 7.35 -19.03
C ARG A 133 -10.24 5.98 -19.52
N ILE A 134 -11.11 5.30 -18.77
CA ILE A 134 -11.69 4.01 -19.18
C ILE A 134 -12.47 4.17 -20.49
N GLU A 135 -13.28 5.22 -20.64
CA GLU A 135 -14.02 5.50 -21.86
C GLU A 135 -13.10 5.73 -23.05
N ASN A 136 -12.05 6.55 -22.88
CA ASN A 136 -11.09 6.85 -23.95
C ASN A 136 -10.30 5.60 -24.37
N CYS A 137 -9.87 4.77 -23.42
CA CYS A 137 -9.23 3.48 -23.70
C CYS A 137 -10.18 2.53 -24.44
N THR A 138 -11.45 2.47 -24.02
CA THR A 138 -12.49 1.65 -24.66
C THR A 138 -12.74 2.08 -26.10
N ALA A 139 -12.92 3.38 -26.33
CA ALA A 139 -13.14 3.95 -27.67
C ALA A 139 -11.95 3.74 -28.60
N SER A 140 -10.74 3.75 -28.05
CA SER A 140 -9.49 3.54 -28.79
C SER A 140 -9.13 2.06 -29.01
N CYS A 141 -9.82 1.12 -28.34
CA CYS A 141 -9.56 -0.31 -28.45
C CYS A 141 -9.90 -0.81 -29.85
N ILE A 142 -8.90 -1.28 -30.61
CA ILE A 142 -9.09 -1.72 -32.01
C ILE A 142 -9.81 -3.08 -32.08
N GLU A 143 -9.47 -3.98 -31.16
CA GLU A 143 -10.01 -5.34 -31.12
C GLU A 143 -11.49 -5.35 -30.72
N THR A 144 -12.34 -5.80 -31.64
CA THR A 144 -13.81 -5.70 -31.49
C THR A 144 -14.39 -6.53 -30.35
N TYR A 145 -13.78 -7.68 -30.03
CA TYR A 145 -14.21 -8.51 -28.91
C TYR A 145 -13.88 -7.85 -27.57
N ASP A 146 -12.65 -7.37 -27.41
CA ASP A 146 -12.21 -6.70 -26.19
C ASP A 146 -12.94 -5.37 -25.99
N ARG A 147 -13.20 -4.62 -27.08
CA ARG A 147 -14.03 -3.41 -27.03
C ARG A 147 -15.39 -3.65 -26.41
N LYS A 148 -16.12 -4.71 -26.82
CA LYS A 148 -17.45 -5.02 -26.24
C LYS A 148 -17.38 -5.32 -24.74
N ARG A 149 -16.31 -6.00 -24.31
CA ARG A 149 -16.08 -6.25 -22.88
C ARG A 149 -15.84 -4.93 -22.14
N TYR A 150 -15.00 -4.06 -22.69
CA TYR A 150 -14.68 -2.76 -22.10
C TYR A 150 -15.86 -1.79 -22.12
N GLU A 151 -16.75 -1.85 -23.12
CA GLU A 151 -18.01 -1.08 -23.14
C GLU A 151 -18.88 -1.39 -21.92
N SER A 152 -19.00 -2.68 -21.56
CA SER A 152 -19.78 -3.09 -20.37
C SER A 152 -19.16 -2.55 -19.07
N ILE A 153 -17.83 -2.52 -19.00
CA ILE A 153 -17.09 -1.98 -17.85
C ILE A 153 -17.19 -0.45 -17.79
N ALA A 154 -17.12 0.25 -18.92
CA ALA A 154 -17.29 1.70 -18.99
C ALA A 154 -18.70 2.14 -18.53
N GLU A 155 -19.75 1.42 -18.93
CA GLU A 155 -21.11 1.68 -18.47
C GLU A 155 -21.29 1.41 -16.97
N TRP A 156 -20.61 0.38 -16.44
CA TRP A 156 -20.57 0.15 -14.99
C TRP A 156 -19.85 1.29 -14.26
N ALA A 157 -18.71 1.76 -14.77
CA ALA A 157 -17.96 2.88 -14.20
C ALA A 157 -18.80 4.17 -14.14
N LYS A 158 -19.57 4.47 -15.20
CA LYS A 158 -20.53 5.58 -15.21
C LYS A 158 -21.63 5.43 -14.17
N THR A 159 -22.11 4.19 -13.96
CA THR A 159 -23.14 3.91 -12.95
C THR A 159 -22.60 4.17 -11.54
N LEU A 160 -21.35 3.79 -11.27
CA LEU A 160 -20.67 4.10 -10.02
C LEU A 160 -20.49 5.62 -9.83
N GLN A 161 -20.06 6.34 -10.86
CA GLN A 161 -19.95 7.80 -10.82
C GLN A 161 -21.29 8.48 -10.55
N LYS A 162 -22.33 8.11 -11.30
CA LYS A 162 -23.68 8.66 -11.12
C LYS A 162 -24.19 8.41 -9.70
N THR A 163 -23.98 7.20 -9.16
CA THR A 163 -24.35 6.85 -7.80
C THR A 163 -23.62 7.74 -6.79
N ALA A 164 -22.32 7.95 -6.98
CA ALA A 164 -21.51 8.79 -6.12
C ALA A 164 -21.95 10.27 -6.13
N GLU A 165 -22.38 10.78 -7.29
CA GLU A 165 -22.84 12.17 -7.47
C GLU A 165 -24.28 12.40 -6.95
N GLU A 166 -25.18 11.43 -7.15
CA GLU A 166 -26.61 11.57 -6.78
C GLU A 166 -26.90 11.17 -5.33
N ASP A 167 -26.25 10.11 -4.82
CA ASP A 167 -26.49 9.60 -3.47
C ASP A 167 -25.20 9.04 -2.86
N PRO A 168 -24.35 9.91 -2.28
CA PRO A 168 -23.04 9.52 -1.78
C PRO A 168 -23.10 8.47 -0.66
N SER A 169 -24.25 8.34 0.03
CA SER A 169 -24.45 7.33 1.07
C SER A 169 -24.50 5.90 0.53
N LYS A 170 -24.75 5.74 -0.78
CA LYS A 170 -24.80 4.46 -1.49
C LYS A 170 -23.47 4.06 -2.12
N ILE A 171 -22.41 4.86 -1.94
CA ILE A 171 -21.07 4.49 -2.42
C ILE A 171 -20.63 3.21 -1.72
N VAL A 172 -20.37 2.16 -2.52
CA VAL A 172 -19.81 0.89 -2.06
C VAL A 172 -18.32 0.87 -2.40
N ILE A 173 -17.47 1.07 -1.39
CA ILE A 173 -16.01 1.21 -1.59
C ILE A 173 -15.40 0.01 -2.31
N ARG A 174 -15.91 -1.20 -2.03
CA ARG A 174 -15.46 -2.44 -2.66
C ARG A 174 -15.62 -2.43 -4.19
N GLU A 175 -16.76 -1.96 -4.70
CA GLU A 175 -17.05 -1.94 -6.14
C GLU A 175 -16.06 -1.06 -6.90
N HIS A 176 -15.59 0.01 -6.26
CA HIS A 176 -14.58 0.89 -6.83
C HIS A 176 -13.18 0.24 -6.88
N PHE A 177 -12.78 -0.54 -5.87
CA PHE A 177 -11.56 -1.34 -5.97
C PHE A 177 -11.67 -2.44 -7.03
N GLU A 178 -12.85 -3.06 -7.19
CA GLU A 178 -13.11 -4.05 -8.24
C GLU A 178 -12.99 -3.42 -9.63
N LEU A 179 -13.51 -2.20 -9.82
CA LEU A 179 -13.34 -1.44 -11.06
C LEU A 179 -11.85 -1.23 -11.40
N VAL A 180 -11.05 -0.78 -10.42
CA VAL A 180 -9.61 -0.56 -10.64
C VAL A 180 -8.89 -1.87 -10.98
N ARG A 181 -9.21 -2.96 -10.26
CA ARG A 181 -8.63 -4.29 -10.53
C ARG A 181 -8.95 -4.77 -11.94
N ASP A 182 -10.21 -4.64 -12.36
CA ASP A 182 -10.68 -5.16 -13.65
C ASP A 182 -10.21 -4.29 -14.84
N CYS A 183 -9.87 -3.02 -14.57
CA CYS A 183 -9.30 -2.07 -15.53
C CYS A 183 -7.80 -1.84 -15.35
N TRP A 184 -7.07 -2.74 -14.67
CA TRP A 184 -5.68 -2.48 -14.27
C TRP A 184 -4.79 -2.10 -15.46
N ASP A 185 -4.93 -2.80 -16.60
CA ASP A 185 -4.14 -2.53 -17.81
C ASP A 185 -4.37 -1.13 -18.40
N MET A 186 -5.50 -0.49 -18.07
CA MET A 186 -5.80 0.89 -18.50
C MET A 186 -5.33 1.93 -17.47
N LEU A 187 -5.22 1.56 -16.21
CA LEU A 187 -5.15 2.49 -15.07
C LEU A 187 -3.84 2.41 -14.28
N GLY A 188 -3.13 1.28 -14.33
CA GLY A 188 -2.04 0.95 -13.41
C GLY A 188 -0.79 1.83 -13.54
N ASP A 189 -0.58 2.49 -14.67
CA ASP A 189 0.56 3.39 -14.88
C ASP A 189 0.28 4.85 -14.49
N TRP A 190 -0.95 5.18 -14.06
CA TRP A 190 -1.44 6.55 -14.02
C TRP A 190 -1.53 7.13 -12.61
N SER A 191 -0.93 8.30 -12.40
CA SER A 191 -0.90 8.97 -11.08
C SER A 191 -2.29 9.21 -10.48
N ILE A 192 -3.30 9.51 -11.30
CA ILE A 192 -4.67 9.77 -10.84
C ILE A 192 -5.34 8.51 -10.29
N THR A 193 -5.03 7.32 -10.82
CA THR A 193 -5.49 6.03 -10.26
C THR A 193 -5.06 5.89 -8.80
N TYR A 194 -3.84 6.30 -8.46
CA TYR A 194 -3.34 6.20 -7.09
C TYR A 194 -3.89 7.27 -6.15
N ARG A 195 -4.22 8.46 -6.66
CA ARG A 195 -4.98 9.47 -5.90
C ARG A 195 -6.39 8.97 -5.60
N TYR A 196 -7.01 8.34 -6.58
CA TYR A 196 -8.31 7.70 -6.44
C TYR A 196 -8.30 6.55 -5.42
N LEU A 197 -7.30 5.66 -5.49
CA LEU A 197 -7.11 4.58 -4.52
C LEU A 197 -6.87 5.12 -3.10
N MET A 198 -6.11 6.21 -2.95
CA MET A 198 -5.92 6.88 -1.66
C MET A 198 -7.26 7.38 -1.09
N ASP A 199 -8.09 8.05 -1.91
CA ASP A 199 -9.42 8.51 -1.46
C ASP A 199 -10.31 7.34 -1.03
N LEU A 200 -10.30 6.23 -1.78
CA LEU A 200 -11.03 5.01 -1.43
C LEU A 200 -10.57 4.42 -0.09
N VAL A 201 -9.26 4.40 0.16
CA VAL A 201 -8.72 3.95 1.44
C VAL A 201 -9.16 4.86 2.58
N THR A 202 -9.14 6.19 2.38
CA THR A 202 -9.57 7.14 3.42
C THR A 202 -11.08 7.05 3.68
N MET A 203 -11.89 6.78 2.67
CA MET A 203 -13.34 6.60 2.80
C MET A 203 -13.74 5.22 3.33
N GLY A 204 -12.86 4.22 3.19
CA GLY A 204 -13.10 2.83 3.57
C GLY A 204 -12.75 2.49 5.01
N GLU A 205 -13.02 1.25 5.38
CA GLU A 205 -12.63 0.63 6.64
C GLU A 205 -11.87 -0.67 6.33
N PHE A 206 -10.77 -0.91 7.04
CA PHE A 206 -9.89 -2.06 6.82
C PHE A 206 -9.67 -2.83 8.11
N GLN A 207 -9.47 -4.15 7.98
CA GLN A 207 -9.19 -4.99 9.13
C GLN A 207 -7.83 -4.68 9.74
N GLU A 208 -7.80 -4.43 11.05
CA GLU A 208 -6.56 -4.19 11.80
C GLU A 208 -6.17 -5.44 12.62
N SER A 209 -5.69 -6.46 11.93
CA SER A 209 -5.27 -7.73 12.52
C SER A 209 -3.80 -8.04 12.25
N THR A 210 -3.21 -8.96 13.02
CA THR A 210 -1.83 -9.42 12.76
C THR A 210 -1.70 -10.03 11.37
N ILE A 211 -2.73 -10.75 10.89
CA ILE A 211 -2.73 -11.33 9.53
C ILE A 211 -2.70 -10.21 8.50
N ALA A 212 -3.61 -9.23 8.61
CA ALA A 212 -3.70 -8.10 7.68
C ALA A 212 -2.36 -7.32 7.61
N ARG A 213 -1.74 -7.05 8.76
CA ARG A 213 -0.44 -6.36 8.80
C ARG A 213 0.70 -7.15 8.15
N ASN A 214 0.78 -8.47 8.36
CA ASN A 214 1.83 -9.29 7.75
C ASN A 214 1.61 -9.42 6.25
N ASP A 215 0.38 -9.68 5.79
CA ASP A 215 0.08 -9.75 4.35
C ASP A 215 0.42 -8.42 3.64
N LEU A 216 0.09 -7.29 4.27
CA LEU A 216 0.47 -5.98 3.73
C LEU A 216 1.99 -5.79 3.70
N TYR A 217 2.69 -6.16 4.78
CA TYR A 217 4.15 -6.10 4.84
C TYR A 217 4.80 -6.95 3.73
N ASP A 218 4.33 -8.18 3.53
CA ASP A 218 4.86 -9.12 2.54
C ASP A 218 4.65 -8.59 1.12
N ILE A 219 3.45 -8.07 0.82
CA ILE A 219 3.14 -7.47 -0.48
C ILE A 219 4.05 -6.26 -0.75
N ILE A 220 4.17 -5.33 0.21
CA ILE A 220 5.04 -4.15 0.06
C ILE A 220 6.49 -4.58 -0.15
N SER A 221 6.95 -5.58 0.61
CA SER A 221 8.30 -6.12 0.49
C SER A 221 8.55 -6.76 -0.88
N GLU A 222 7.54 -7.43 -1.45
CA GLU A 222 7.65 -8.05 -2.77
C GLU A 222 7.69 -7.01 -3.89
N ILE A 223 6.70 -6.11 -3.95
CA ILE A 223 6.61 -5.12 -5.04
C ILE A 223 7.77 -4.12 -5.02
N SER A 224 8.34 -3.85 -3.84
CA SER A 224 9.45 -2.90 -3.71
C SER A 224 10.80 -3.39 -4.22
N LYS A 225 10.90 -4.66 -4.64
CA LYS A 225 12.07 -5.19 -5.33
C LYS A 225 12.30 -4.54 -6.71
N GLU A 226 11.26 -3.94 -7.28
CA GLU A 226 11.28 -3.28 -8.60
C GLU A 226 11.33 -1.74 -8.50
N TRP A 227 11.43 -1.19 -7.29
CA TRP A 227 11.44 0.26 -7.03
C TRP A 227 12.86 0.83 -7.03
#